data_AF-C0ELY3-F1
#
_entry.id   AF-C0ELY3-F1
#
_cell.length_a   1.000
_cell.length_b   1.000
_cell.length_c   1.000
_cell.angle_alpha   90.00
_cell.angle_beta   90.00
_cell.angle_gamma   90.00
#
_symmetry.space_group_name_H-M   'P 1'
#
loop_
_entity.id
_entity.type
_entity.pdbx_description
1 polymer ?
#
loop_
_entity_poly.entity_id
_entity_poly.type
_entity_poly.pdbx_seq_one_letter_code
_entity_poly.pdbx_strand_id
1 'polypeptide(L)' 'MATIMEKDVLIEVVASGLALISRKLKYNLEYLNNNEDNNRLIEIRDYLYSTFSDEIDYEKILSECKAIKQKYQR' A
#
# COMPACT_ATOMS: atom_id res chain seq x y z
N MET A 1 -15.14 8.00 -3.43
CA MET A 1 -16.08 7.05 -2.83
C MET A 1 -15.75 5.67 -3.37
N ALA A 2 -15.40 4.74 -2.49
CA ALA A 2 -15.14 3.35 -2.84
C ALA A 2 -16.29 2.47 -2.32
N THR A 3 -16.53 1.36 -3.00
CA THR A 3 -17.33 0.26 -2.47
C THR A 3 -16.54 -0.50 -1.40
N ILE A 4 -17.23 -1.32 -0.60
CA ILE A 4 -16.59 -2.23 0.35
C ILE A 4 -15.61 -3.17 -0.38
N MET A 5 -16.01 -3.69 -1.55
CA MET A 5 -15.17 -4.55 -2.37
C MET A 5 -13.91 -3.84 -2.89
N GLU A 6 -14.05 -2.59 -3.34
CA GLU A 6 -12.92 -1.78 -3.79
C GLU A 6 -11.95 -1.47 -2.65
N LYS A 7 -12.46 -1.21 -1.44
CA LYS A 7 -11.63 -1.06 -0.24
C LYS A 7 -10.83 -2.33 0.06
N ASP A 8 -11.45 -3.50 -0.03
CA ASP A 8 -10.75 -4.78 0.16
C ASP A 8 -9.66 -4.99 -0.92
N VAL A 9 -9.95 -4.63 -2.16
CA VAL A 9 -8.95 -4.65 -3.24
C VAL A 9 -7.77 -3.73 -2.92
N LEU A 10 -8.00 -2.53 -2.37
CA LEU A 10 -6.91 -1.64 -1.97
C LEU A 10 -6.06 -2.26 -0.85
N ILE A 11 -6.68 -2.89 0.14
CA ILE A 11 -5.96 -3.58 1.24
C ILE A 11 -5.05 -4.67 0.67
N GLU A 12 -5.55 -5.49 -0.27
CA GLU A 12 -4.77 -6.53 -0.94
C GLU A 12 -3.61 -5.95 -1.78
N VAL A 13 -3.86 -4.85 -2.49
CA VAL A 13 -2.83 -4.16 -3.28
C VAL A 13 -1.71 -3.65 -2.36
N VAL A 14 -2.06 -3.05 -1.22
CA VAL A 14 -1.11 -2.55 -0.23
C VAL A 14 -0.31 -3.70 0.38
N ALA A 15 -0.98 -4.79 0.81
CA ALA A 15 -0.31 -5.97 1.35
C ALA A 15 0.68 -6.59 0.35
N SER A 16 0.28 -6.69 -0.92
CA SER A 16 1.15 -7.15 -2.01
C SER A 16 2.35 -6.23 -2.23
N GLY A 17 2.16 -4.91 -2.11
CA GLY A 17 3.23 -3.91 -2.20
C GLY A 17 4.25 -4.06 -1.07
N LEU A 18 3.79 -4.12 0.17
CA LEU A 18 4.63 -4.33 1.36
C LEU A 18 5.45 -5.61 1.25
N ALA A 19 4.82 -6.71 0.81
CA ALA A 19 5.51 -7.98 0.59
C ALA A 19 6.59 -7.90 -0.51
N LEU A 20 6.32 -7.17 -1.60
CA LEU A 20 7.29 -6.97 -2.68
C LEU A 20 8.51 -6.18 -2.20
N ILE A 21 8.30 -5.07 -1.49
CA ILE A 21 9.37 -4.23 -0.95
C ILE A 21 10.20 -5.02 0.05
N SER A 22 9.53 -5.69 1.00
CA SER A 22 10.18 -6.57 1.99
C SER A 22 11.09 -7.60 1.32
N ARG A 23 10.61 -8.25 0.27
CA ARG A 23 11.39 -9.22 -0.51
C ARG A 23 12.58 -8.58 -1.22
N LYS A 24 12.40 -7.41 -1.85
CA LYS A 24 13.47 -6.70 -2.58
C LYS A 24 14.57 -6.20 -1.65
N LEU A 25 14.21 -5.78 -0.44
CA LEU A 25 15.14 -5.38 0.62
C LEU A 25 15.65 -6.58 1.45
N LYS A 26 15.43 -7.82 0.99
CA LYS A 26 15.88 -9.06 1.65
C LYS A 26 15.48 -9.15 3.12
N TYR A 27 14.32 -8.63 3.48
CA TYR A 27 13.81 -8.60 4.85
C TYR A 27 14.75 -7.91 5.85
N ASN A 28 15.61 -7.01 5.40
CA ASN A 28 16.43 -6.21 6.28
C ASN A 28 15.57 -5.13 6.94
N LEU A 29 15.35 -5.27 8.25
CA LEU A 29 14.47 -4.42 9.04
C LEU A 29 14.93 -2.96 9.09
N GLU A 30 16.24 -2.71 9.11
CA GLU A 30 16.78 -1.35 9.12
C GLU A 30 16.46 -0.64 7.80
N TYR A 31 16.67 -1.29 6.66
CA TYR A 31 16.30 -0.71 5.36
C TYR A 31 14.79 -0.58 5.20
N LEU A 32 14.00 -1.53 5.72
CA LEU A 32 12.54 -1.47 5.65
C LEU A 32 11.95 -0.32 6.46
N ASN A 33 12.42 -0.12 7.69
CA ASN A 33 11.95 0.94 8.57
C ASN A 33 12.31 2.35 8.04
N ASN A 34 13.42 2.45 7.31
CA ASN A 34 13.86 3.71 6.69
C ASN A 34 13.36 3.87 5.24
N ASN A 35 12.62 2.90 4.70
CA ASN A 35 12.11 2.98 3.33
C ASN A 35 10.81 3.79 3.30
N GLU A 36 10.85 4.95 2.66
CA GLU A 36 9.71 5.87 2.54
C GLU A 36 8.49 5.22 1.89
N ASP A 37 8.70 4.40 0.84
CA ASP A 37 7.61 3.71 0.15
C ASP A 37 6.92 2.66 1.05
N ASN A 38 7.70 1.92 1.85
CA ASN A 38 7.18 0.96 2.83
C ASN A 38 6.36 1.68 3.91
N ASN A 39 6.89 2.77 4.47
CA ASN A 39 6.19 3.57 5.46
C ASN A 39 4.91 4.17 4.87
N ARG A 40 4.95 4.64 3.63
CA ARG A 40 3.77 5.18 2.95
C ARG A 40 2.69 4.13 2.73
N LEU A 41 3.05 2.91 2.36
CA LEU A 41 2.10 1.80 2.25
C LEU A 41 1.50 1.41 3.61
N ILE A 42 2.27 1.49 4.71
CA ILE A 42 1.75 1.29 6.07
C ILE A 42 0.72 2.37 6.41
N GLU A 43 1.02 3.63 6.14
CA GLU A 43 0.07 4.74 6.37
C GLU A 43 -1.23 4.55 5.57
N ILE A 44 -1.13 4.15 4.30
CA ILE A 44 -2.31 3.88 3.47
C ILE A 44 -3.12 2.72 4.07
N ARG A 45 -2.46 1.64 4.50
CA ARG A 45 -3.14 0.51 5.15
C ARG A 45 -3.92 0.95 6.38
N ASP A 46 -3.28 1.75 7.24
CA ASP A 46 -3.87 2.20 8.51
C ASP A 46 -5.04 3.16 8.25
N TYR A 47 -4.93 4.01 7.22
CA TYR A 47 -6.04 4.82 6.70
C TYR A 47 -7.20 3.95 6.20
N LEU A 48 -6.92 2.95 5.36
CA LEU A 48 -7.95 2.04 4.86
C LEU A 48 -8.69 1.34 6.00
N TYR A 49 -8.00 0.84 7.03
CA TYR A 49 -8.67 0.20 8.16
C TYR A 49 -9.49 1.18 9.02
N SER A 50 -9.11 2.45 9.08
CA SER A 50 -9.71 3.45 9.98
C SER A 50 -10.80 4.30 9.32
N THR A 51 -10.98 4.24 8.01
CA THR A 51 -11.90 5.09 7.24
C THR A 51 -13.03 4.28 6.60
N PHE A 52 -14.24 4.82 6.52
CA PHE A 52 -15.34 4.15 5.84
C PHE A 52 -15.13 4.11 4.32
N SER A 53 -15.65 3.07 3.65
CA SER A 53 -15.40 2.86 2.22
C SER A 53 -15.86 4.02 1.35
N ASP A 54 -16.98 4.65 1.71
CA ASP A 54 -17.56 5.77 0.99
C ASP A 54 -16.72 7.05 1.05
N GLU A 55 -15.90 7.20 2.08
CA GLU A 55 -14.96 8.31 2.26
C GLU A 55 -13.62 8.09 1.54
N ILE A 56 -13.37 6.89 1.00
CA ILE A 56 -12.13 6.54 0.32
C ILE A 56 -12.20 6.93 -1.17
N ASP A 57 -11.13 7.55 -1.66
CA ASP A 57 -10.91 7.79 -3.08
C ASP A 57 -10.15 6.59 -3.69
N TYR A 58 -10.90 5.66 -4.30
CA TYR A 58 -10.36 4.41 -4.81
C TYR A 58 -9.26 4.63 -5.86
N GLU A 59 -9.54 5.42 -6.89
CA GLU A 59 -8.63 5.62 -8.02
C GLU A 59 -7.34 6.31 -7.58
N LYS A 60 -7.46 7.29 -6.68
CA LYS A 60 -6.29 7.98 -6.13
C LYS A 60 -5.37 7.03 -5.36
N ILE A 61 -5.92 6.26 -4.42
CA ILE A 61 -5.13 5.33 -3.59
C ILE A 61 -4.57 4.20 -4.44
N LEU A 62 -5.34 3.67 -5.39
CA LEU A 62 -4.89 2.61 -6.31
C LEU A 62 -3.72 3.09 -7.17
N SER A 63 -3.81 4.29 -7.74
CA SER A 63 -2.76 4.89 -8.56
C SER A 63 -1.47 5.08 -7.75
N GLU A 64 -1.58 5.60 -6.53
CA GLU A 64 -0.46 5.77 -5.61
C GLU A 64 0.22 4.43 -5.27
N CYS A 65 -0.56 3.41 -4.89
CA CYS A 65 -0.02 2.09 -4.58
C CYS A 65 0.65 1.42 -5.79
N LYS A 66 0.06 1.56 -6.99
CA LYS A 66 0.65 1.05 -8.24
C LYS A 66 1.96 1.75 -8.57
N ALA A 67 2.03 3.08 -8.43
CA ALA A 67 3.24 3.86 -8.67
C ALA A 67 4.38 3.42 -7.74
N ILE A 68 4.09 3.20 -6.45
CA ILE A 68 5.05 2.64 -5.50
C ILE A 68 5.50 1.25 -5.96
N LYS A 69 4.55 0.34 -6.20
CA LYS A 69 4.84 -1.05 -6.55
C LYS A 69 5.71 -1.17 -7.82
N GLN A 70 5.47 -0.32 -8.82
CA GLN A 70 6.25 -0.31 -10.08
C GLN A 70 7.74 -0.06 -9.86
N LYS A 71 8.13 0.76 -8.86
CA LYS A 71 9.55 1.01 -8.53
C LYS A 71 10.30 -0.28 -8.18
N TYR A 72 9.60 -1.25 -7.60
CA TYR A 72 10.14 -2.52 -7.10
C TYR A 72 9.85 -3.71 -8.03
N GLN A 73 9.18 -3.50 -9.17
CA GLN A 73 8.92 -4.56 -10.14
C GLN A 73 10.11 -4.83 -11.08
N ARG A 74 11.08 -3.92 -11.14
CA ARG A 74 12.35 -4.11 -11.86
C ARG A 74 13.38 -4.81 -10.97
#